data_AF-A0A9X3NK61-F1
#
_entry.id   AF-A0A9X3NK61-F1
#
_cell.length_a   1.000
_cell.length_b   1.000
_cell.length_c   1.000
_cell.angle_alpha   90.00
_cell.angle_beta   90.00
_cell.angle_gamma   90.00
#
_symmetry.space_group_name_H-M   'P 1'
#
loop_
_entity.id
_entity.type
_entity.pdbx_description
1 polymer ?
#
loop_
_entity_poly.entity_id
_entity_poly.type
_entity_poly.pdbx_seq_one_letter_code
_entity_poly.pdbx_strand_id
1 'polypeptide(L)'
;MPSAPAQSRGCATAVVATLGVIVLLMAVGGVWAIVALTSGGGDYGTVPDCAVAQTDALESLVPDRRSELDQPIDGFQRNWREGRECRWATDRSAESVPAAARMVFVRYDDHGDTEATAAAADAMAAAAGPHSAEPVADLGDEALSWHEETRGFGWGCVAVRMSNLYTLTCYTASIDYQSSEAVPADETVAGAEKLARAVADAVEDGDY
;
A
#
# COMPACT_ATOMS: atom_id res chain seq x y z
N MET A 1 48.11 53.10 -38.09
CA MET A 1 47.53 52.19 -37.08
C MET A 1 46.02 52.43 -37.03
N PRO A 2 45.22 51.40 -37.33
CA PRO A 2 44.18 51.00 -36.39
C PRO A 2 44.22 49.49 -36.12
N SER A 3 44.20 49.15 -34.84
CA SER A 3 44.17 47.77 -34.33
C SER A 3 42.76 47.20 -34.45
N ALA A 4 42.59 46.09 -35.17
CA ALA A 4 41.35 45.31 -35.12
C ALA A 4 41.26 44.56 -33.78
N PRO A 5 40.10 44.51 -33.10
CA PRO A 5 39.98 43.85 -31.81
C PRO A 5 40.10 42.33 -31.98
N ALA A 6 40.89 41.69 -31.13
CA ALA A 6 41.03 40.24 -31.06
C ALA A 6 39.71 39.61 -30.64
N GLN A 7 39.03 38.96 -31.58
CA GLN A 7 37.77 38.27 -31.33
C GLN A 7 38.06 36.99 -30.54
N SER A 8 37.76 37.02 -29.24
CA SER A 8 38.02 35.93 -28.28
C SER A 8 37.14 34.72 -28.58
N ARG A 9 37.71 33.74 -29.29
CA ARG A 9 37.12 32.42 -29.54
C ARG A 9 36.75 31.64 -28.27
N GLY A 10 37.27 32.04 -27.10
CA GLY A 10 37.01 31.40 -25.81
C GLY A 10 35.61 31.63 -25.22
N CYS A 11 34.94 32.75 -25.53
CA CYS A 11 33.59 32.99 -25.02
C CYS A 11 32.55 32.13 -25.74
N ALA A 12 32.73 31.87 -27.04
CA ALA A 12 31.82 31.04 -27.81
C ALA A 12 31.87 29.56 -27.39
N THR A 13 33.05 29.02 -27.13
CA THR A 13 33.22 27.62 -26.67
C THR A 13 32.67 27.38 -25.28
N ALA A 14 32.79 28.37 -24.38
CA ALA A 14 32.25 28.26 -23.03
C ALA A 14 30.72 28.20 -23.05
N VAL A 15 30.05 29.03 -23.87
CA VAL A 15 28.59 29.08 -23.98
C VAL A 15 28.01 27.79 -24.57
N VAL A 16 28.67 27.19 -25.57
CA VAL A 16 28.23 25.92 -26.16
C VAL A 16 28.37 24.76 -25.17
N ALA A 17 29.43 24.74 -24.37
CA ALA A 17 29.63 23.71 -23.36
C ALA A 17 28.56 23.80 -22.24
N THR A 18 28.24 24.99 -21.75
CA THR A 18 27.17 25.17 -20.75
C THR A 18 25.80 24.79 -21.29
N LEU A 19 25.48 25.16 -22.53
CA LEU A 19 24.23 24.76 -23.17
C LEU A 19 24.13 23.23 -23.31
N GLY A 20 25.21 22.57 -23.71
CA GLY A 20 25.26 21.11 -23.79
C GLY A 20 25.00 20.42 -22.44
N VAL A 21 25.60 20.92 -21.36
CA VAL A 21 25.38 20.38 -20.00
C VAL A 21 23.94 20.62 -19.53
N ILE A 22 23.35 21.78 -19.81
CA ILE A 22 21.95 22.07 -19.44
C ILE A 22 20.98 21.15 -20.19
N VAL A 23 21.18 20.95 -21.50
CA VAL A 23 20.35 20.02 -22.28
C VAL A 23 20.49 18.58 -21.77
N LEU A 24 21.69 18.16 -21.39
CA LEU A 24 21.92 16.84 -20.82
C LEU A 24 21.24 16.68 -19.46
N LEU A 25 21.31 17.69 -18.60
CA LEU A 25 20.62 17.72 -17.30
C LEU A 25 19.09 17.74 -17.46
N MET A 26 18.56 18.45 -18.45
CA MET A 26 17.12 18.43 -18.77
C MET A 26 16.69 17.10 -19.38
N ALA A 27 17.54 16.44 -20.18
CA ALA A 27 17.24 15.13 -20.73
C ALA A 27 17.28 14.05 -19.63
N VAL A 28 18.31 14.04 -18.79
CA VAL A 28 18.42 13.10 -17.66
C VAL A 28 17.33 13.37 -16.62
N GLY A 29 17.10 14.62 -16.26
CA GLY A 29 16.03 15.02 -15.35
C GLY A 29 14.64 14.78 -15.92
N GLY A 30 14.45 14.97 -17.22
CA GLY A 30 13.21 14.70 -17.93
C GLY A 30 12.91 13.21 -18.02
N VAL A 31 13.90 12.38 -18.33
CA VAL A 31 13.76 10.91 -18.31
C VAL A 31 13.47 10.42 -16.89
N TRP A 32 14.15 10.95 -15.87
CA TRP A 32 13.90 10.59 -14.48
C TRP A 32 12.52 11.05 -13.99
N ALA A 33 12.06 12.24 -14.39
CA ALA A 33 10.72 12.73 -14.10
C ALA A 33 9.64 11.90 -14.81
N ILE A 34 9.85 11.48 -16.06
CA ILE A 34 8.93 10.58 -16.75
C ILE A 34 8.90 9.23 -16.05
N VAL A 35 10.06 8.65 -15.71
CA VAL A 35 10.13 7.39 -14.95
C VAL A 35 9.39 7.52 -13.62
N ALA A 36 9.63 8.59 -12.85
CA ALA A 36 8.94 8.86 -11.59
C ALA A 36 7.42 9.10 -11.75
N LEU A 37 6.99 9.68 -12.87
CA LEU A 37 5.57 9.88 -13.21
C LEU A 37 4.91 8.59 -13.74
N THR A 38 5.68 7.67 -14.32
CA THR A 38 5.19 6.36 -14.78
C THR A 38 5.37 5.25 -13.75
N SER A 39 6.13 5.48 -12.68
CA SER A 39 6.38 4.54 -11.58
C SER A 39 5.52 4.80 -10.35
N GLY A 40 4.58 5.75 -10.42
CA GLY A 40 3.51 5.87 -9.42
C GLY A 40 2.40 4.89 -9.79
N GLY A 41 2.32 3.77 -9.06
CA GLY A 41 1.22 2.80 -9.05
C GLY A 41 0.46 2.64 -10.37
N GLY A 42 1.05 1.96 -11.35
CA GLY A 42 0.31 1.50 -12.52
C GLY A 42 -0.79 0.52 -12.12
N ASP A 43 -1.72 0.22 -13.04
CA ASP A 43 -2.70 -0.85 -12.81
C ASP A 43 -1.97 -2.16 -12.49
N TYR A 44 -2.32 -2.73 -11.34
CA TYR A 44 -1.78 -4.00 -10.88
C TYR A 44 -2.24 -5.12 -11.82
N GLY A 45 -1.29 -5.92 -12.29
CA GLY A 45 -1.53 -7.02 -13.23
C GLY A 45 -2.01 -8.30 -12.56
N THR A 46 -1.64 -8.50 -11.30
CA THR A 46 -1.85 -9.70 -10.50
C THR A 46 -2.13 -9.33 -9.04
N VAL A 47 -2.91 -10.15 -8.33
CA VAL A 47 -3.17 -9.91 -6.92
C VAL A 47 -1.92 -10.24 -6.09
N PRO A 48 -1.52 -9.40 -5.12
CA PRO A 48 -0.39 -9.72 -4.24
C PRO A 48 -0.61 -11.01 -3.45
N ASP A 49 0.48 -11.75 -3.21
CA ASP A 49 0.50 -12.91 -2.33
C ASP A 49 0.64 -12.49 -0.85
N CYS A 50 0.23 -13.37 0.08
CA CYS A 50 0.35 -13.10 1.53
C CYS A 50 1.80 -12.87 1.99
N ALA A 51 2.80 -13.22 1.18
CA ALA A 51 4.20 -12.93 1.42
C ALA A 51 4.49 -11.42 1.51
N VAL A 52 3.75 -10.57 0.77
CA VAL A 52 3.94 -9.11 0.79
C VAL A 52 3.67 -8.51 2.17
N ALA A 53 2.80 -9.16 2.95
CA ALA A 53 2.43 -8.72 4.28
C ALA A 53 3.39 -9.21 5.38
N GLN A 54 4.39 -10.04 5.04
CA GLN A 54 5.38 -10.54 6.00
C GLN A 54 6.47 -9.50 6.30
N THR A 55 6.04 -8.35 6.79
CA THR A 55 6.88 -7.19 7.10
C THR A 55 7.30 -7.20 8.58
N ASP A 56 8.29 -6.36 8.92
CA ASP A 56 8.68 -6.10 10.31
C ASP A 56 7.50 -5.54 11.15
N ALA A 57 6.55 -4.86 10.51
CA ALA A 57 5.32 -4.40 11.17
C ALA A 57 4.47 -5.59 11.64
N LEU A 58 4.32 -6.62 10.80
CA LEU A 58 3.61 -7.85 11.17
C LEU A 58 4.33 -8.62 12.27
N GLU A 59 5.65 -8.74 12.19
CA GLU A 59 6.43 -9.38 13.26
C GLU A 59 6.33 -8.65 14.59
N SER A 60 6.34 -7.31 14.56
CA SER A 60 6.21 -6.48 15.75
C SER A 60 4.82 -6.56 16.39
N LEU A 61 3.75 -6.71 15.61
CA LEU A 61 2.37 -6.69 16.11
C LEU A 61 1.84 -8.08 16.43
N VAL A 62 2.27 -9.09 15.68
CA VAL A 62 1.92 -10.50 15.89
C VAL A 62 3.21 -11.30 16.02
N PRO A 63 3.88 -11.21 17.18
CA PRO A 63 5.10 -11.97 17.44
C PRO A 63 4.81 -13.47 17.47
N ASP A 64 5.82 -14.28 17.14
CA ASP A 64 5.73 -15.75 17.08
C ASP A 64 4.50 -16.26 16.30
N ARG A 65 4.14 -15.53 15.23
CA ARG A 65 2.95 -15.83 14.43
C ARG A 65 3.05 -17.16 13.70
N ARG A 66 1.89 -17.79 13.55
CA ARG A 66 1.61 -18.82 12.54
C ARG A 66 0.67 -18.25 11.49
N SER A 67 0.86 -18.65 10.23
CA SER A 67 -0.15 -18.44 9.20
C SER A 67 -1.32 -19.39 9.45
N GLU A 68 -2.53 -18.85 9.57
CA GLU A 68 -3.77 -19.61 9.71
C GLU A 68 -4.52 -19.71 8.38
N LEU A 69 -4.36 -18.72 7.51
CA LEU A 69 -5.04 -18.64 6.22
C LEU A 69 -4.11 -17.97 5.20
N ASP A 70 -4.00 -18.60 4.03
CA ASP A 70 -3.34 -18.09 2.83
C ASP A 70 -3.98 -18.81 1.64
N GLN A 71 -5.01 -18.20 1.07
CA GLN A 71 -5.76 -18.81 -0.02
C GLN A 71 -6.42 -17.76 -0.91
N PRO A 72 -6.67 -18.09 -2.20
CA PRO A 72 -7.47 -17.26 -3.06
C PRO A 72 -8.91 -17.13 -2.53
N ILE A 73 -9.55 -16.00 -2.83
CA ILE A 73 -10.96 -15.77 -2.55
C ILE A 73 -11.79 -16.40 -3.67
N ASP A 74 -12.54 -17.45 -3.32
CA ASP A 74 -13.44 -18.15 -4.23
C ASP A 74 -14.72 -17.35 -4.51
N GLY A 75 -15.43 -17.71 -5.59
CA GLY A 75 -16.69 -17.08 -5.97
C GLY A 75 -16.54 -15.75 -6.72
N PHE A 76 -15.30 -15.36 -7.02
CA PHE A 76 -15.00 -14.25 -7.91
C PHE A 76 -15.08 -14.70 -9.37
N GLN A 77 -15.64 -13.84 -10.23
CA GLN A 77 -15.55 -14.03 -11.67
C GLN A 77 -14.11 -13.67 -12.06
N ARG A 78 -13.28 -14.69 -12.31
CA ARG A 78 -11.82 -14.56 -12.49
C ARG A 78 -11.38 -13.63 -13.61
N ASN A 79 -12.27 -13.30 -14.55
CA ASN A 79 -12.04 -12.36 -15.64
C ASN A 79 -12.40 -10.91 -15.29
N TRP A 80 -12.81 -10.65 -14.04
CA TRP A 80 -13.21 -9.34 -13.55
C TRP A 80 -12.53 -9.00 -12.23
N ARG A 81 -12.40 -9.97 -11.33
CA ARG A 81 -11.71 -9.74 -10.06
C ARG A 81 -10.98 -10.99 -9.59
N GLU A 82 -9.86 -10.75 -8.95
CA GLU A 82 -9.02 -11.76 -8.30
C GLU A 82 -8.76 -11.31 -6.87
N GLY A 83 -8.83 -12.23 -5.91
CA GLY A 83 -8.63 -11.88 -4.51
C GLY A 83 -7.86 -12.94 -3.76
N ARG A 84 -7.22 -12.49 -2.68
CA ARG A 84 -6.51 -13.33 -1.73
C ARG A 84 -6.85 -12.88 -0.32
N GLU A 85 -7.06 -13.84 0.56
CA GLU A 85 -7.21 -13.60 1.99
C GLU A 85 -6.03 -14.22 2.73
N CYS A 86 -5.59 -13.51 3.76
CA CYS A 86 -4.46 -13.87 4.60
C CYS A 86 -4.83 -13.70 6.07
N ARG A 87 -4.34 -14.59 6.92
CA ARG A 87 -4.52 -14.47 8.36
C ARG A 87 -3.34 -15.02 9.13
N TRP A 88 -2.93 -14.29 10.15
CA TRP A 88 -1.90 -14.68 11.10
C TRP A 88 -2.42 -14.52 12.52
N ALA A 89 -1.97 -15.40 13.39
CA ALA A 89 -2.21 -15.30 14.82
C ALA A 89 -0.95 -15.71 15.57
N THR A 90 -0.72 -15.08 16.72
CA THR A 90 0.31 -15.49 17.68
C THR A 90 0.15 -16.98 17.99
N ASP A 91 1.25 -17.75 17.95
CA ASP A 91 1.19 -19.16 18.31
C ASP A 91 0.80 -19.34 19.79
N ARG A 92 0.10 -20.42 20.11
CA ARG A 92 -0.33 -20.72 21.48
C ARG A 92 0.83 -20.96 22.44
N SER A 93 2.02 -21.31 21.93
CA SER A 93 3.22 -21.47 22.74
C SER A 93 4.02 -20.17 22.92
N ALA A 94 3.59 -19.06 22.31
CA ALA A 94 4.32 -17.80 22.42
C ALA A 94 4.28 -17.24 23.86
N GLU A 95 5.34 -16.52 24.22
CA GLU A 95 5.43 -15.79 25.49
C GLU A 95 4.79 -14.39 25.43
N SER A 96 4.06 -14.10 24.35
CA SER A 96 3.35 -12.83 24.15
C SER A 96 1.85 -13.02 24.32
N VAL A 97 1.15 -11.93 24.64
CA VAL A 97 -0.32 -11.93 24.63
C VAL A 97 -0.85 -12.27 23.23
N PRO A 98 -2.00 -12.95 23.11
CA PRO A 98 -2.59 -13.31 21.83
C PRO A 98 -2.87 -12.07 20.97
N ALA A 99 -2.35 -12.09 19.74
CA ALA A 99 -2.64 -11.10 18.71
C ALA A 99 -2.99 -11.78 17.39
N ALA A 100 -3.70 -11.07 16.52
CA ALA A 100 -4.06 -11.54 15.20
C ALA A 100 -4.13 -10.39 14.19
N ALA A 101 -3.77 -10.72 12.96
CA ALA A 101 -3.92 -9.83 11.81
C ALA A 101 -4.63 -10.59 10.69
N ARG A 102 -5.56 -9.90 10.01
CA ARG A 102 -6.19 -10.37 8.78
C ARG A 102 -5.94 -9.38 7.66
N MET A 103 -5.79 -9.89 6.45
CA MET A 103 -5.59 -9.07 5.28
C MET A 103 -6.35 -9.63 4.09
N VAL A 104 -6.92 -8.74 3.29
CA VAL A 104 -7.56 -9.07 2.02
C VAL A 104 -6.95 -8.20 0.94
N PHE A 105 -6.64 -8.82 -0.19
CA PHE A 105 -6.29 -8.16 -1.44
C PHE A 105 -7.37 -8.48 -2.46
N VAL A 106 -7.85 -7.48 -3.19
CA VAL A 106 -8.72 -7.67 -4.35
C VAL A 106 -8.28 -6.77 -5.47
N ARG A 107 -7.85 -7.38 -6.57
CA ARG A 107 -7.53 -6.71 -7.82
C ARG A 107 -8.73 -6.77 -8.74
N TYR A 108 -9.02 -5.66 -9.41
CA TYR A 108 -10.09 -5.52 -10.38
C TYR A 108 -9.54 -5.37 -11.80
N ASP A 109 -10.28 -5.90 -12.76
CA ASP A 109 -10.17 -5.62 -14.19
C ASP A 109 -11.38 -4.80 -14.65
N ASP A 110 -11.25 -4.15 -15.80
CA ASP A 110 -12.39 -3.50 -16.46
C ASP A 110 -13.50 -4.51 -16.77
N HIS A 111 -14.76 -4.13 -16.51
CA HIS A 111 -15.89 -5.01 -16.75
C HIS A 111 -17.13 -4.24 -17.21
N GLY A 112 -17.51 -4.45 -18.47
CA GLY A 112 -18.62 -3.73 -19.09
C GLY A 112 -18.29 -2.24 -19.17
N ASP A 113 -19.12 -1.42 -18.51
CA ASP A 113 -18.95 0.04 -18.44
C ASP A 113 -18.25 0.50 -17.13
N THR A 114 -17.79 -0.44 -16.30
CA THR A 114 -17.14 -0.14 -15.02
C THR A 114 -15.63 -0.27 -15.16
N GLU A 115 -14.92 0.84 -14.92
CA GLU A 115 -13.46 0.88 -14.86
C GLU A 115 -12.95 0.19 -13.59
N ALA A 116 -11.80 -0.48 -13.69
CA ALA A 116 -11.20 -1.25 -12.61
C ALA A 116 -10.95 -0.41 -11.33
N THR A 117 -10.40 0.80 -11.49
CA THR A 117 -10.17 1.76 -10.39
C THR A 117 -11.47 2.15 -9.68
N ALA A 118 -12.55 2.35 -10.45
CA ALA A 118 -13.87 2.67 -9.88
C ALA A 118 -14.44 1.49 -9.09
N ALA A 119 -14.28 0.25 -9.60
CA ALA A 119 -14.69 -0.95 -8.88
C ALA A 119 -13.93 -1.14 -7.55
N ALA A 120 -12.62 -0.84 -7.53
CA ALA A 120 -11.82 -0.86 -6.30
C ALA A 120 -12.29 0.20 -5.30
N ALA A 121 -12.63 1.41 -5.77
CA ALA A 121 -13.19 2.47 -4.93
C ALA A 121 -14.55 2.10 -4.33
N ASP A 122 -15.45 1.53 -5.14
CA ASP A 122 -16.75 1.06 -4.68
C ASP A 122 -16.62 -0.05 -3.63
N ALA A 123 -15.67 -0.96 -3.80
CA ALA A 123 -15.41 -2.02 -2.83
C ALA A 123 -14.94 -1.48 -1.47
N MET A 124 -14.02 -0.52 -1.49
CA MET A 124 -13.57 0.17 -0.29
C MET A 124 -14.71 0.94 0.40
N ALA A 125 -15.48 1.71 -0.37
CA ALA A 125 -16.63 2.46 0.15
C ALA A 125 -17.69 1.52 0.74
N ALA A 126 -17.94 0.37 0.11
CA ALA A 126 -18.87 -0.64 0.62
C ALA A 126 -18.36 -1.29 1.91
N ALA A 127 -17.05 -1.53 2.04
CA ALA A 127 -16.45 -2.07 3.25
C ALA A 127 -16.50 -1.08 4.42
N ALA A 128 -16.22 0.21 4.15
CA ALA A 128 -16.20 1.24 5.19
C ALA A 128 -17.60 1.78 5.55
N GLY A 129 -18.56 1.75 4.62
CA GLY A 129 -19.87 2.40 4.75
C GLY A 129 -20.71 2.04 5.99
N PRO A 130 -20.69 0.79 6.50
CA PRO A 130 -21.38 0.44 7.74
C PRO A 130 -20.76 1.03 9.01
N HIS A 131 -19.57 1.64 8.90
CA HIS A 131 -18.73 2.05 10.03
C HIS A 131 -18.57 3.58 10.06
N SER A 132 -18.26 4.12 11.24
CA SER A 132 -17.85 5.53 11.38
C SER A 132 -16.39 5.68 10.94
N ALA A 133 -16.12 5.43 9.66
CA ALA A 133 -14.77 5.42 9.13
C ALA A 133 -14.17 6.83 9.03
N GLU A 134 -12.87 6.92 9.29
CA GLU A 134 -12.08 8.14 9.26
C GLU A 134 -10.99 8.06 8.18
N PRO A 135 -10.73 9.15 7.44
CA PRO A 135 -9.70 9.15 6.40
C PRO A 135 -8.30 9.00 7.00
N VAL A 136 -7.46 8.19 6.35
CA VAL A 136 -6.04 8.06 6.67
C VAL A 136 -5.24 8.83 5.63
N ALA A 137 -4.46 9.82 6.09
CA ALA A 137 -3.64 10.64 5.22
C ALA A 137 -2.41 9.89 4.71
N ASP A 138 -1.96 10.26 3.50
CA ASP A 138 -0.70 9.82 2.90
C ASP A 138 -0.57 8.28 2.86
N LEU A 139 -1.62 7.59 2.40
CA LEU A 139 -1.64 6.13 2.26
C LEU A 139 -2.46 5.71 1.02
N GLY A 140 -1.79 5.17 0.01
CA GLY A 140 -2.38 4.84 -1.28
C GLY A 140 -3.00 6.07 -1.97
N ASP A 141 -3.94 5.82 -2.88
CA ASP A 141 -4.73 6.89 -3.49
C ASP A 141 -5.82 7.41 -2.54
N GLU A 142 -6.36 6.51 -1.73
CA GLU A 142 -7.38 6.78 -0.74
C GLU A 142 -7.36 5.67 0.32
N ALA A 143 -7.51 6.06 1.59
CA ALA A 143 -7.55 5.13 2.70
C ALA A 143 -8.54 5.56 3.78
N LEU A 144 -9.19 4.56 4.39
CA LEU A 144 -10.18 4.73 5.45
C LEU A 144 -9.86 3.78 6.60
N SER A 145 -9.95 4.26 7.83
CA SER A 145 -9.77 3.47 9.04
C SER A 145 -11.03 3.44 9.88
N TRP A 146 -11.27 2.35 10.60
CA TRP A 146 -12.37 2.24 11.55
C TRP A 146 -12.08 1.19 12.61
N HIS A 147 -12.85 1.25 13.68
CA HIS A 147 -12.95 0.19 14.67
C HIS A 147 -14.27 -0.57 14.50
N GLU A 148 -14.23 -1.88 14.67
CA GLU A 148 -15.41 -2.73 14.67
C GLU A 148 -15.34 -3.80 15.77
N GLU A 149 -16.51 -4.23 16.25
CA GLU A 149 -16.61 -5.37 17.16
C GLU A 149 -17.06 -6.61 16.39
N THR A 150 -16.20 -7.62 16.35
CA THR A 150 -16.52 -8.92 15.77
C THR A 150 -16.59 -9.98 16.87
N ARG A 151 -17.76 -10.59 17.06
CA ARG A 151 -18.01 -11.64 18.07
C ARG A 151 -17.60 -11.22 19.50
N GLY A 152 -17.78 -9.94 19.83
CA GLY A 152 -17.44 -9.39 21.15
C GLY A 152 -15.95 -9.11 21.37
N PHE A 153 -15.14 -9.09 20.30
CA PHE A 153 -13.74 -8.69 20.34
C PHE A 153 -13.51 -7.52 19.38
N GLY A 154 -12.78 -6.50 19.82
CA GLY A 154 -12.52 -5.29 19.04
C GLY A 154 -11.43 -5.48 17.99
N TRP A 155 -11.66 -4.96 16.79
CA TRP A 155 -10.71 -4.97 15.67
C TRP A 155 -10.57 -3.56 15.11
N GLY A 156 -9.34 -3.16 14.86
CA GLY A 156 -9.04 -1.98 14.04
C GLY A 156 -8.85 -2.43 12.61
N CYS A 157 -9.38 -1.67 11.66
CA CYS A 157 -9.30 -1.96 10.24
C CYS A 157 -8.87 -0.73 9.47
N VAL A 158 -8.10 -0.94 8.41
CA VAL A 158 -7.71 0.07 7.42
C VAL A 158 -7.91 -0.51 6.03
N ALA A 159 -8.74 0.14 5.25
CA ALA A 159 -8.89 -0.11 3.83
C ALA A 159 -8.04 0.89 3.03
N VAL A 160 -7.37 0.41 1.98
CA VAL A 160 -6.56 1.24 1.09
C VAL A 160 -6.89 0.89 -0.35
N ARG A 161 -7.07 1.92 -1.19
CA ARG A 161 -7.14 1.79 -2.64
C ARG A 161 -5.84 2.26 -3.28
N MET A 162 -5.29 1.46 -4.17
CA MET A 162 -4.10 1.76 -4.98
C MET A 162 -4.43 1.39 -6.42
N SER A 163 -4.71 2.37 -7.28
CA SER A 163 -5.33 2.16 -8.59
C SER A 163 -6.50 1.16 -8.58
N ASN A 164 -6.37 0.02 -9.27
CA ASN A 164 -7.33 -1.08 -9.38
C ASN A 164 -7.21 -2.14 -8.26
N LEU A 165 -6.35 -1.93 -7.27
CA LEU A 165 -6.16 -2.81 -6.12
C LEU A 165 -6.86 -2.22 -4.89
N TYR A 166 -7.67 -3.05 -4.25
CA TYR A 166 -8.25 -2.83 -2.94
C TYR A 166 -7.53 -3.71 -1.92
N THR A 167 -7.12 -3.11 -0.80
CA THR A 167 -6.60 -3.85 0.36
C THR A 167 -7.42 -3.55 1.60
N LEU A 168 -7.59 -4.56 2.46
CA LEU A 168 -8.17 -4.41 3.78
C LEU A 168 -7.27 -5.09 4.79
N THR A 169 -6.77 -4.32 5.75
CA THR A 169 -5.93 -4.81 6.83
C THR A 169 -6.67 -4.64 8.14
N CYS A 170 -6.78 -5.67 8.96
CA CYS A 170 -7.29 -5.51 10.31
C CYS A 170 -6.41 -6.20 11.34
N TYR A 171 -6.37 -5.61 12.52
CA TYR A 171 -5.54 -6.02 13.63
C TYR A 171 -6.34 -6.06 14.93
N THR A 172 -5.98 -7.02 15.77
CA THR A 172 -6.43 -7.09 17.16
C THR A 172 -5.35 -7.72 18.03
N ALA A 173 -5.37 -7.38 19.31
CA ALA A 173 -4.58 -8.02 20.34
C ALA A 173 -5.38 -8.07 21.64
N SER A 174 -5.03 -9.00 22.52
CA SER A 174 -5.56 -9.03 23.87
C SER A 174 -4.67 -8.28 24.85
N ILE A 175 -5.28 -7.75 25.90
CA ILE A 175 -4.58 -7.23 27.07
C ILE A 175 -3.98 -8.34 27.97
N ASP A 176 -4.39 -9.60 27.79
CA ASP A 176 -3.96 -10.73 28.62
C ASP A 176 -3.91 -12.08 27.87
N TYR A 177 -3.25 -13.07 28.47
CA TYR A 177 -3.11 -14.42 27.90
C TYR A 177 -4.41 -15.23 27.83
N GLN A 178 -5.43 -14.86 28.60
CA GLN A 178 -6.74 -15.52 28.60
C GLN A 178 -7.67 -14.96 27.52
N SER A 179 -7.24 -13.94 26.77
CA SER A 179 -8.06 -13.25 25.77
C SER A 179 -9.34 -12.67 26.38
N SER A 180 -9.27 -12.15 27.61
CA SER A 180 -10.48 -11.68 28.30
C SER A 180 -11.04 -10.40 27.69
N GLU A 181 -10.16 -9.54 27.17
CA GLU A 181 -10.52 -8.26 26.54
C GLU A 181 -9.51 -7.93 25.42
N ALA A 182 -9.97 -7.16 24.44
CA ALA A 182 -9.11 -6.61 23.38
C ALA A 182 -8.37 -5.36 23.89
N VAL A 183 -7.24 -5.05 23.28
CA VAL A 183 -6.62 -3.73 23.46
C VAL A 183 -7.59 -2.61 23.02
N PRO A 184 -7.44 -1.39 23.55
CA PRO A 184 -8.29 -0.26 23.20
C PRO A 184 -8.44 -0.02 21.69
N ALA A 185 -9.57 0.58 21.29
CA ALA A 185 -9.91 0.79 19.88
C ALA A 185 -8.82 1.57 19.12
N ASP A 186 -8.27 2.62 19.73
CA ASP A 186 -7.18 3.41 19.17
C ASP A 186 -5.89 2.59 18.96
N GLU A 187 -5.56 1.69 19.88
CA GLU A 187 -4.43 0.76 19.72
C GLU A 187 -4.68 -0.25 18.60
N THR A 188 -5.89 -0.78 18.46
CA THR A 188 -6.22 -1.69 17.36
C THR A 188 -6.15 -1.00 16.00
N VAL A 189 -6.64 0.24 15.89
CA VAL A 189 -6.60 1.02 14.65
C VAL A 189 -5.17 1.40 14.29
N ALA A 190 -4.37 1.87 15.26
CA ALA A 190 -2.96 2.19 15.04
C ALA A 190 -2.14 0.97 14.59
N GLY A 191 -2.42 -0.21 15.14
CA GLY A 191 -1.81 -1.46 14.69
C GLY A 191 -2.20 -1.82 13.25
N ALA A 192 -3.48 -1.66 12.89
CA ALA A 192 -3.95 -1.89 11.53
C ALA A 192 -3.35 -0.90 10.53
N GLU A 193 -3.24 0.38 10.88
CA GLU A 193 -2.60 1.40 10.06
C GLU A 193 -1.11 1.12 9.84
N LYS A 194 -0.38 0.75 10.91
CA LYS A 194 1.04 0.37 10.80
C LYS A 194 1.25 -0.78 9.81
N LEU A 195 0.38 -1.79 9.84
CA LEU A 195 0.41 -2.88 8.86
C LEU A 195 0.05 -2.41 7.46
N ALA A 196 -1.03 -1.63 7.30
CA ALA A 196 -1.49 -1.16 6.01
C ALA A 196 -0.43 -0.30 5.30
N ARG A 197 0.27 0.58 6.02
CA ARG A 197 1.39 1.37 5.50
C ARG A 197 2.53 0.48 5.02
N ALA A 198 2.99 -0.45 5.87
CA ALA A 198 4.08 -1.35 5.51
C ALA A 198 3.75 -2.23 4.30
N VAL A 199 2.48 -2.63 4.15
CA VAL A 199 2.02 -3.40 2.99
C VAL A 199 1.87 -2.54 1.75
N ALA A 200 1.34 -1.32 1.86
CA ALA A 200 1.29 -0.39 0.73
C ALA A 200 2.69 -0.14 0.17
N ASP A 201 3.67 0.18 1.03
CA ASP A 201 5.07 0.36 0.62
C ASP A 201 5.61 -0.90 -0.08
N ALA A 202 5.37 -2.09 0.49
CA ALA A 202 5.84 -3.35 -0.10
C ALA A 202 5.14 -3.73 -1.41
N VAL A 203 3.91 -3.28 -1.62
CA VAL A 203 3.15 -3.46 -2.86
C VAL A 203 3.65 -2.49 -3.93
N GLU A 204 3.95 -1.24 -3.60
CA GLU A 204 4.53 -0.25 -4.54
C GLU A 204 5.93 -0.65 -5.01
N ASP A 205 6.74 -1.25 -4.11
CA ASP A 205 8.07 -1.75 -4.44
C ASP A 205 8.06 -3.07 -5.24
N GLY A 206 6.91 -3.73 -5.32
CA GLY A 206 6.74 -5.01 -6.02
C GLY A 206 6.24 -4.86 -7.46
N ASP A 207 6.52 -5.87 -8.28
CA ASP A 207 6.03 -5.96 -9.66
C ASP A 207 4.77 -6.86 -9.68
N TYR A 208 3.63 -6.27 -9.32
CA TYR A 208 2.33 -6.95 -9.18
C TYR A 208 1.37 -6.58 -10.31
#